data_AF-A0A955YRQ9-F1
#
_entry.id   AF-A0A955YRQ9-F1
#
_cell.length_a   1.000
_cell.length_b   1.000
_cell.length_c   1.000
_cell.angle_alpha   90.00
_cell.angle_beta   90.00
_cell.angle_gamma   90.00
#
_symmetry.space_group_name_H-M   'P 1'
#
loop_
_entity.id
_entity.type
_entity.pdbx_description
1 polymer ?
#
loop_
_entity_poly.entity_id
_entity_poly.type
_entity_poly.pdbx_seq_one_letter_code
_entity_poly.pdbx_strand_id
1 'polypeptide(L)' 'MAVPLLQSEQLMSLGVRHGFTTRAGGVSEEPFDTLNLNRAGEDNRSHVDTNYARVAEALAFSPGALFEATQVHGHRV' A
#
# COMPACT_ATOMS: atom_id res chain seq x y z
N MET A 1 8.41 10.38 6.73
CA MET A 1 8.01 11.06 5.48
C MET A 1 6.69 10.45 5.04
N ALA A 2 5.73 11.27 4.59
CA ALA A 2 4.44 10.78 4.12
C ALA A 2 4.59 9.96 2.83
N VAL A 3 3.79 8.90 2.67
CA VAL A 3 3.73 8.12 1.44
C VAL A 3 3.02 8.95 0.37
N PRO A 4 3.64 9.24 -0.78
CA PRO A 4 2.96 9.93 -1.87
C PRO A 4 1.94 8.99 -2.51
N LEU A 5 0.69 9.46 -2.59
CA LEU A 5 -0.42 8.75 -3.19
C LEU A 5 -0.85 9.45 -4.48
N LEU A 6 -1.03 8.69 -5.54
CA LEU A 6 -1.76 9.16 -6.71
C LEU A 6 -3.26 9.01 -6.43
N GLN A 7 -4.04 10.03 -6.78
CA GLN A 7 -5.48 10.05 -6.53
C GLN A 7 -6.24 10.39 -7.83
N SER A 8 -7.40 9.77 -8.01
CA SER A 8 -8.33 10.06 -9.10
C SER A 8 -9.22 11.24 -8.71
N GLU A 9 -9.28 12.25 -9.58
CA GLU A 9 -10.16 13.41 -9.41
C GLU A 9 -11.63 13.01 -9.31
N GLN A 10 -12.05 11.97 -10.05
CA GLN A 10 -13.42 11.46 -10.03
C GLN A 10 -13.77 10.82 -8.68
N LEU A 11 -12.85 10.09 -8.06
CA LEU A 11 -13.09 9.50 -6.74
C LEU A 11 -13.01 10.55 -5.63
N MET A 12 -12.15 11.57 -5.80
CA MET A 12 -12.09 12.72 -4.90
C MET A 12 -13.40 13.51 -4.91
N SER A 13 -14.00 13.76 -6.09
CA SER A 13 -15.26 14.50 -6.20
C SER A 13 -16.45 13.77 -5.57
N LEU A 14 -16.37 12.45 -5.44
CA LEU A 14 -17.35 11.62 -4.73
C LEU A 14 -17.07 11.50 -3.23
N GLY A 15 -16.00 12.12 -2.71
CA GLY A 15 -15.62 12.03 -1.29
C GLY A 15 -15.10 10.65 -0.87
N VAL A 16 -14.68 9.81 -1.82
CA VAL A 16 -14.15 8.48 -1.54
C VAL A 16 -12.70 8.59 -1.10
N ARG A 17 -12.38 8.10 0.11
CA ARG A 17 -10.98 7.93 0.54
C ARG A 17 -10.32 6.82 -0.27
N HIS A 18 -9.28 7.15 -1.01
CA HIS A 18 -8.56 6.22 -1.88
C HIS A 18 -7.15 6.74 -2.18
N GLY A 19 -6.32 5.87 -2.76
CA GLY A 19 -5.02 6.24 -3.32
C GLY A 19 -4.36 5.05 -4.00
N PHE A 20 -3.56 5.34 -5.02
CA PHE A 20 -2.66 4.39 -5.67
C PHE A 20 -1.23 4.70 -5.22
N THR A 21 -0.57 3.74 -4.59
CA THR A 21 0.80 3.91 -4.12
C THR A 21 1.80 3.90 -5.27
N THR A 22 2.93 4.58 -5.09
CA THR A 22 4.12 4.44 -5.95
C THR A 22 5.19 3.62 -5.22
N ARG A 23 6.42 3.56 -5.76
CA ARG A 23 7.57 2.95 -5.09
C ARG A 23 8.22 3.83 -4.03
N ALA A 24 7.81 5.10 -3.90
CA ALA A 24 8.42 6.06 -3.00
C ALA A 24 7.80 6.03 -1.58
N GLY A 25 8.58 6.42 -0.58
CA GLY A 25 8.10 6.67 0.78
C GLY A 25 8.13 5.46 1.72
N GLY A 26 8.72 4.33 1.30
CA GLY A 26 8.87 3.16 2.15
C GLY A 26 10.25 3.06 2.84
N VAL A 27 10.57 1.86 3.33
CA VAL A 27 11.83 1.54 4.03
C VAL A 27 12.55 0.31 3.47
N SER A 28 11.95 -0.38 2.49
CA SER A 28 12.58 -1.53 1.87
C SER A 28 13.86 -1.09 1.14
N GLU A 29 14.83 -2.01 1.06
CA GLU A 29 16.12 -1.82 0.39
C GLU A 29 16.10 -2.49 -0.98
N GLU A 30 17.11 -2.26 -1.82
CA GLU A 30 17.26 -2.96 -3.10
C GLU A 30 17.18 -4.50 -2.92
N PRO A 31 16.46 -5.24 -3.80
CA PRO A 31 15.76 -4.79 -5.01
C PRO A 31 14.31 -4.32 -4.76
N PHE A 32 13.91 -4.21 -3.50
CA PHE A 32 12.56 -3.88 -3.07
C PHE A 32 12.39 -2.41 -2.67
N ASP A 33 13.32 -1.54 -3.04
CA ASP A 33 13.31 -0.13 -2.67
C ASP A 33 12.13 0.65 -3.32
N THR A 34 11.44 1.55 -2.62
CA THR A 34 11.42 1.76 -1.16
C THR A 34 10.13 1.25 -0.52
N LEU A 35 9.00 1.33 -1.22
CA LEU A 35 7.67 0.94 -0.72
C LEU A 35 7.23 -0.38 -1.34
N ASN A 36 7.69 -1.48 -0.78
CA ASN A 36 7.18 -2.80 -1.09
C ASN A 36 6.07 -3.22 -0.10
N LEU A 37 4.95 -3.70 -0.65
CA LEU A 37 3.79 -4.17 0.12
C LEU A 37 3.59 -5.69 -0.05
N ASN A 38 4.45 -6.41 -0.78
CA ASN A 38 4.23 -7.84 -0.95
C ASN A 38 4.59 -8.65 0.32
N ARG A 39 3.58 -8.99 1.13
CA ARG A 39 3.74 -9.83 2.35
C ARG A 39 4.22 -11.25 2.06
N ALA A 40 3.95 -11.78 0.87
CA ALA A 40 4.32 -13.14 0.48
C ALA A 40 5.62 -13.19 -0.33
N GLY A 41 6.29 -12.05 -0.52
CA GLY A 41 7.53 -11.94 -1.27
C GLY A 41 8.78 -12.24 -0.43
N GLU A 42 9.94 -11.98 -1.04
CA GLU A 42 11.26 -12.27 -0.46
C GLU A 42 11.85 -11.09 0.35
N ASP A 43 11.13 -9.98 0.45
CA ASP A 43 11.57 -8.81 1.20
C ASP A 43 11.55 -9.04 2.72
N ASN A 44 12.27 -8.21 3.45
CA ASN A 44 12.24 -8.22 4.90
C ASN A 44 10.82 -7.89 5.39
N ARG A 45 10.22 -8.85 6.10
CA ARG A 45 8.86 -8.73 6.63
C ARG A 45 8.65 -7.48 7.50
N SER A 46 9.66 -7.05 8.28
CA SER A 46 9.53 -5.84 9.09
C SER A 46 9.50 -4.56 8.26
N HIS A 47 10.19 -4.54 7.11
CA HIS A 47 10.13 -3.44 6.15
C HIS A 47 8.74 -3.37 5.51
N VAL A 48 8.22 -4.52 5.06
CA VAL A 48 6.87 -4.62 4.50
C VAL A 48 5.82 -4.18 5.52
N ASP A 49 5.87 -4.66 6.77
CA ASP A 49 4.94 -4.25 7.83
C ASP A 49 5.01 -2.74 8.11
N THR A 50 6.20 -2.16 8.10
CA THR A 50 6.39 -0.71 8.24
C THR A 50 5.80 0.06 7.06
N ASN A 51 5.98 -0.44 5.83
CA ASN A 51 5.41 0.15 4.62
C ASN A 51 3.88 0.16 4.68
N TYR A 52 3.26 -0.92 5.16
CA TYR A 52 1.81 -0.96 5.40
C TYR A 52 1.36 0.07 6.43
N ALA A 53 2.06 0.18 7.56
CA ALA A 53 1.72 1.17 8.58
C ALA A 53 1.74 2.60 8.02
N ARG A 54 2.72 2.91 7.17
CA ARG A 54 2.81 4.21 6.50
C ARG A 54 1.69 4.46 5.49
N VAL A 55 1.28 3.43 4.74
CA VAL A 55 0.13 3.53 3.83
C VAL A 55 -1.18 3.71 4.61
N ALA A 56 -1.34 2.99 5.72
CA ALA A 56 -2.49 3.11 6.60
C ALA A 56 -2.62 4.52 7.20
N GLU A 57 -1.49 5.10 7.64
CA GLU A 57 -1.42 6.50 8.07
C GLU A 57 -1.82 7.46 6.95
N ALA A 58 -1.25 7.30 5.74
CA ALA A 58 -1.50 8.19 4.61
C ALA A 58 -2.96 8.16 4.12
N LEU A 59 -3.63 7.00 4.22
CA LEU A 59 -5.03 6.82 3.83
C LEU A 59 -6.03 6.90 5.01
N ALA A 60 -5.53 7.19 6.21
CA ALA A 60 -6.30 7.27 7.45
C ALA A 60 -7.21 6.06 7.70
N PHE A 61 -6.68 4.84 7.53
CA PHE A 61 -7.35 3.60 7.91
C PHE A 61 -6.62 2.87 9.03
N SER A 62 -7.36 2.13 9.85
CA SER A 62 -6.76 1.27 10.87
C SER A 62 -6.09 0.07 10.21
N PRO A 63 -4.85 -0.32 10.56
CA PRO A 63 -4.20 -1.50 9.98
C PRO A 63 -5.05 -2.79 10.06
N GLY A 64 -5.90 -2.94 11.08
CA GLY A 64 -6.82 -4.07 11.22
C GLY A 64 -8.05 -4.04 10.31
N ALA A 65 -8.27 -2.94 9.58
CA ALA A 65 -9.33 -2.79 8.58
C ALA A 65 -8.83 -3.10 7.15
N LEU A 66 -7.58 -3.52 7.00
CA LEU A 66 -7.04 -3.94 5.71
C LEU A 66 -7.45 -5.38 5.41
N PHE A 67 -8.07 -5.57 4.25
CA PHE A 67 -8.38 -6.88 3.70
C PHE A 67 -7.65 -7.04 2.38
N GLU A 68 -6.95 -8.16 2.24
CA GLU A 68 -6.15 -8.49 1.05
C GLU A 68 -6.56 -9.88 0.56
N ALA A 69 -6.58 -10.05 -0.76
CA ALA A 69 -6.83 -11.34 -1.39
C ALA A 69 -5.51 -11.93 -1.90
N THR A 70 -5.42 -13.26 -1.90
CA THR A 70 -4.38 -13.94 -2.69
C THR A 70 -4.71 -13.80 -4.17
N GLN A 71 -3.90 -13.03 -4.89
CA GLN A 71 -4.09 -12.81 -6.31
C GLN A 71 -3.61 -14.02 -7.13
N VAL A 72 -4.55 -14.78 -7.68
CA VAL A 72 -4.28 -16.00 -8.48
C VAL A 72 -4.44 -15.79 -9.98
N HIS A 73 -4.52 -14.53 -10.45
CA HIS A 73 -4.80 -14.18 -11.84
C HIS A 73 -6.11 -14.79 -12.40
N GLY A 74 -7.09 -15.02 -11.52
CA GLY A 74 -8.45 -15.44 -11.88
C GLY A 74 -9.42 -14.27 -11.96
N HIS A 75 -10.71 -14.57 -12.05
CA HIS A 75 -11.80 -13.58 -12.19
C HIS A 75 -12.85 -13.66 -11.06
N ARG A 76 -12.48 -14.21 -9.90
CA ARG A 76 -13.40 -14.37 -8.77
C ARG A 76 -13.40 -13.11 -7.90
N VAL A 77 -14.60 -12.71 -7.45
CA VAL A 77 -14.86 -11.63 -6.49
C VAL A 77 -15.53 -12.23 -5.27
#